data_AF-A0A3B4THB8-F1
#
_entry.id   AF-A0A3B4THB8-F1
#
_cell.length_a   1.000
_cell.length_b   1.000
_cell.length_c   1.000
_cell.angle_alpha   90.00
_cell.angle_beta   90.00
_cell.angle_gamma   90.00
#
_symmetry.space_group_name_H-M   'P 1'
#
loop_
_entity.id
_entity.type
_entity.pdbx_description
1 polymer ?
#
loop_
_entity_poly.entity_id
_entity_poly.type
_entity_poly.pdbx_seq_one_letter_code
_entity_poly.pdbx_strand_id
1 'polypeptide(L)'
;MGTQGPGRKRIPNREKLTAEDDALNQIAREAEARLAAKRAARAEAREIRMKELERQQKELFHSHKKYYGLDNKWGHIEQWMISDDEERMSVGSRGSLRPSDYSGFLGSSSRASSRASSARASPVVEERPDRDFLDKGSRTASTLSAATLASLGGASSRRGSCDTSFSVETEASIREIKDSLVEAEDRYRKAMVSNAQLHNDKSTLMYQVDTLREELSDMEEELWEARRHCDHTTKELERERQAHKVLQFQFKEMKETLKQMEELLTKHGVIVSPDVSTNGEAGQGEVESDVSEQSDSRLAEEPLHGGRESMLELRLKKVFEERESLQDQVRLLKSQLDQRQRNGTDGVQNPEEDDLENGMDSHLLDLQRDTNRQISDLKFKLVKSEQEVTALEQNIIRLEGQVTRYKSASESAEKIEDELKVEKRKLQRELRSALDRVDELEVSNSHLSKRLEKMKANRSALLAQQ
;
A
#
# COMPACT_ATOMS: atom_id res chain seq x y z
N MET A 1 55.70 23.92 -82.89
CA MET A 1 55.54 24.93 -81.82
C MET A 1 54.07 25.00 -81.46
N GLY A 2 53.69 24.63 -80.24
CA GLY A 2 52.30 24.64 -79.77
C GLY A 2 52.02 23.52 -78.77
N THR A 3 52.43 23.72 -77.53
CA THR A 3 52.31 22.79 -76.40
C THR A 3 50.85 22.59 -75.97
N GLN A 4 50.42 21.33 -75.87
CA GLN A 4 49.15 20.90 -75.27
C GLN A 4 49.15 21.19 -73.76
N GLY A 5 48.11 21.88 -73.26
CA GLY A 5 47.90 22.12 -71.83
C GLY A 5 47.44 20.86 -71.10
N PRO A 6 47.93 20.58 -69.87
CA PRO A 6 47.57 19.36 -69.16
C PRO A 6 46.20 19.52 -68.47
N GLY A 7 45.29 18.59 -68.74
CA GLY A 7 44.02 18.47 -68.06
C GLY A 7 44.19 18.20 -66.56
N ARG A 8 43.62 19.08 -65.74
CA ARG A 8 43.47 18.87 -64.29
C ARG A 8 42.47 17.74 -64.02
N LYS A 9 42.97 16.56 -63.69
CA LYS A 9 42.19 15.49 -63.06
C LYS A 9 41.74 15.96 -61.66
N ARG A 10 40.43 15.96 -61.40
CA ARG A 10 39.87 16.13 -60.05
C ARG A 10 40.14 14.86 -59.24
N ILE A 11 40.89 15.00 -58.14
CA ILE A 11 41.10 13.97 -57.12
C ILE A 11 39.85 14.00 -56.21
N PRO A 12 39.22 12.86 -55.88
CA PRO A 12 38.18 12.84 -54.85
C PRO A 12 38.86 12.97 -53.48
N ASN A 13 38.61 14.08 -52.81
CA ASN A 13 39.16 14.38 -51.49
C ASN A 13 38.41 13.54 -50.45
N ARG A 14 38.98 12.40 -50.07
CA ARG A 14 38.40 11.45 -49.12
C ARG A 14 38.92 11.75 -47.71
N GLU A 15 37.98 12.17 -46.86
CA GLU A 15 37.91 11.92 -45.41
C GLU A 15 39.12 12.37 -44.56
N LYS A 16 39.15 13.66 -44.23
CA LYS A 16 39.69 14.09 -42.93
C LYS A 16 38.49 14.16 -41.99
N LEU A 17 38.32 13.18 -41.10
CA LEU A 17 37.48 13.34 -39.91
C LEU A 17 38.07 14.51 -39.14
N THR A 18 37.39 15.66 -39.22
CA THR A 18 37.84 16.91 -38.59
C THR A 18 37.58 16.83 -37.10
N ALA A 19 38.31 17.64 -36.30
CA ALA A 19 38.05 17.78 -34.86
C ALA A 19 36.58 18.16 -34.54
N GLU A 20 35.88 18.69 -35.54
CA GLU A 20 34.44 18.96 -35.53
C GLU A 20 33.60 17.68 -35.52
N ASP A 21 33.94 16.66 -36.32
CA ASP A 21 33.23 15.37 -36.32
C ASP A 21 33.39 14.63 -34.98
N ASP A 22 34.58 14.71 -34.37
CA ASP A 22 34.81 14.15 -33.04
C ASP A 22 34.03 14.88 -31.94
N ALA A 23 33.91 16.20 -32.04
CA ALA A 23 33.08 17.00 -31.13
C ALA A 23 31.59 16.66 -31.28
N LEU A 24 31.10 16.50 -32.52
CA LEU A 24 29.71 16.09 -32.79
C LEU A 24 29.43 14.68 -32.26
N ASN A 25 30.37 13.74 -32.43
CA ASN A 25 30.25 12.39 -31.89
C ASN A 25 30.29 12.35 -30.36
N GLN A 26 31.03 13.27 -29.72
CA GLN A 26 31.04 13.40 -28.26
C GLN A 26 29.70 13.94 -27.75
N ILE A 27 29.15 14.97 -28.41
CA ILE A 27 27.84 15.55 -28.08
C ILE A 27 26.73 14.52 -28.27
N ALA A 28 26.77 13.73 -29.35
CA ALA A 28 25.80 12.68 -29.63
C ALA A 28 25.78 11.60 -28.53
N ARG A 29 26.97 11.10 -28.13
CA ARG A 29 27.09 10.13 -27.03
C ARG A 29 26.62 10.69 -25.69
N GLU A 30 26.91 11.95 -25.41
CA GLU A 30 26.50 12.59 -24.15
C GLU A 30 24.99 12.85 -24.12
N ALA A 31 24.39 13.24 -25.25
CA ALA A 31 22.94 13.36 -25.40
C ALA A 31 22.24 12.01 -25.26
N GLU A 32 22.80 10.95 -25.84
CA GLU A 32 22.29 9.59 -25.72
C GLU A 32 22.37 9.07 -24.28
N ALA A 33 23.50 9.32 -23.58
CA ALA A 33 23.65 8.99 -22.17
C ALA A 33 22.63 9.72 -21.28
N ARG A 34 22.37 11.01 -21.53
CA ARG A 34 21.33 11.78 -20.82
C ARG A 34 19.93 11.23 -21.09
N LEU A 35 19.65 10.81 -22.33
CA LEU A 35 18.38 10.15 -22.68
C LEU A 35 18.24 8.79 -22.00
N ALA A 36 19.31 7.99 -21.93
CA ALA A 36 19.33 6.70 -21.24
C ALA A 36 19.08 6.87 -19.74
N ALA A 37 19.73 7.84 -19.09
CA ALA A 37 19.49 8.15 -17.68
C ALA A 37 18.04 8.57 -17.41
N LYS A 38 17.45 9.41 -18.28
CA LYS A 38 16.02 9.77 -18.20
C LYS A 38 15.10 8.57 -18.39
N ARG A 39 15.45 7.61 -19.25
CA ARG A 39 14.69 6.36 -19.42
C ARG A 39 14.77 5.48 -18.17
N ALA A 40 15.95 5.35 -17.58
CA ALA A 40 16.18 4.60 -16.35
C ALA A 40 15.40 5.18 -15.17
N ALA A 41 15.49 6.50 -14.92
CA ALA A 41 14.74 7.16 -13.86
C ALA A 41 13.21 7.02 -14.02
N ARG A 42 12.71 7.04 -15.26
CA ARG A 42 11.29 6.77 -15.55
C ARG A 42 10.90 5.31 -15.33
N ALA A 43 11.83 4.37 -15.52
CA ALA A 43 11.58 2.95 -15.24
C ALA A 43 11.53 2.72 -13.72
N GLU A 44 12.48 3.28 -12.98
CA GLU A 44 12.52 3.22 -11.51
C GLU A 44 11.28 3.87 -10.88
N ALA A 45 10.86 5.04 -11.37
CA ALA A 45 9.62 5.68 -10.90
C ALA A 45 8.36 4.82 -11.13
N ARG A 46 8.31 4.08 -12.25
CA ARG A 46 7.21 3.13 -12.50
C ARG A 46 7.28 1.93 -11.56
N GLU A 47 8.47 1.42 -11.28
CA GLU A 47 8.66 0.30 -10.35
C GLU A 47 8.25 0.68 -8.92
N ILE A 48 8.61 1.89 -8.47
CA ILE A 48 8.19 2.42 -7.17
C ILE A 48 6.66 2.56 -7.12
N ARG A 49 6.05 3.11 -8.17
CA ARG A 49 4.58 3.22 -8.27
C ARG A 49 3.90 1.85 -8.25
N MET A 50 4.45 0.86 -8.94
CA MET A 50 3.94 -0.52 -8.93
C MET A 50 4.00 -1.15 -7.53
N LYS A 51 5.14 -0.99 -6.83
CA LYS A 51 5.30 -1.49 -5.46
C LYS A 51 4.34 -0.81 -4.47
N GLU A 52 4.10 0.48 -4.63
CA GLU A 52 3.14 1.21 -3.79
C GLU A 52 1.69 0.80 -4.08
N LEU A 53 1.32 0.59 -5.35
CA LEU A 53 0.01 0.05 -5.70
C LEU A 53 -0.19 -1.36 -5.12
N GLU A 54 0.83 -2.22 -5.17
CA GLU A 54 0.78 -3.55 -4.55
C GLU A 54 0.66 -3.46 -3.02
N ARG A 55 1.33 -2.49 -2.38
CA ARG A 55 1.20 -2.22 -0.95
C ARG A 55 -0.20 -1.75 -0.59
N GLN A 56 -0.79 -0.83 -1.37
CA GLN A 56 -2.16 -0.36 -1.18
C GLN A 56 -3.16 -1.49 -1.36
N GLN A 57 -2.97 -2.36 -2.35
CA GLN A 57 -3.83 -3.53 -2.54
C GLN A 57 -3.75 -4.50 -1.35
N LYS A 58 -2.54 -4.74 -0.82
CA LYS A 58 -2.35 -5.55 0.40
C LYS A 58 -2.99 -4.89 1.62
N GLU A 59 -2.86 -3.57 1.78
CA GLU A 59 -3.45 -2.83 2.91
C GLU A 59 -4.98 -2.78 2.82
N LEU A 60 -5.55 -2.65 1.63
CA LEU A 60 -6.98 -2.79 1.37
C LEU A 60 -7.46 -4.21 1.67
N PHE A 61 -6.70 -5.23 1.28
CA PHE A 61 -7.02 -6.63 1.58
C PHE A 61 -7.00 -6.91 3.09
N HIS A 62 -5.98 -6.44 3.81
CA HIS A 62 -5.87 -6.62 5.26
C HIS A 62 -6.91 -5.79 6.03
N SER A 63 -7.20 -4.56 5.58
CA SER A 63 -8.25 -3.74 6.19
C SER A 63 -9.64 -4.33 5.92
N HIS A 64 -9.88 -4.89 4.73
CA HIS A 64 -11.09 -5.65 4.42
C HIS A 64 -11.21 -6.91 5.30
N LYS A 65 -10.12 -7.69 5.47
CA LYS A 65 -10.08 -8.86 6.36
C LYS A 65 -10.42 -8.48 7.82
N LYS A 66 -9.87 -7.36 8.29
CA LYS A 66 -10.11 -6.82 9.64
C LYS A 66 -11.51 -6.22 9.82
N TYR A 67 -12.03 -5.54 8.80
CA TYR A 67 -13.34 -4.86 8.82
C TYR A 67 -14.51 -5.85 8.81
N TYR A 68 -14.38 -6.97 8.09
CA TYR A 68 -15.41 -8.03 8.06
C TYR A 68 -15.26 -9.10 9.17
N GLY A 69 -14.37 -8.89 10.14
CA GLY A 69 -14.24 -9.78 11.31
C GLY A 69 -13.83 -11.22 10.98
N LEU A 70 -13.07 -11.42 9.90
CA LEU A 70 -12.63 -12.75 9.45
C LEU A 70 -11.52 -13.35 10.34
N ASP A 71 -10.83 -12.54 11.16
CA ASP A 71 -9.67 -12.98 11.94
C ASP A 71 -9.99 -14.00 13.05
N ASN A 72 -11.22 -14.01 13.60
CA ASN A 72 -11.57 -14.92 14.71
C ASN A 72 -12.19 -16.25 14.27
N LYS A 73 -12.64 -16.38 13.01
CA LYS A 73 -13.29 -17.60 12.51
C LYS A 73 -12.49 -18.33 11.42
N TRP A 74 -11.59 -17.64 10.72
CA TRP A 74 -10.77 -18.25 9.66
C TRP A 74 -9.34 -18.60 10.07
N GLY A 75 -8.81 -18.06 11.18
CA GLY A 75 -7.50 -18.47 11.69
C GLY A 75 -7.42 -19.97 12.04
N HIS A 76 -8.53 -20.57 12.50
CA HIS A 76 -8.61 -22.01 12.77
C HIS A 76 -8.75 -22.85 11.49
N ILE A 77 -9.31 -22.27 10.43
CA ILE A 77 -9.50 -22.91 9.11
C ILE A 77 -8.21 -22.84 8.29
N GLU A 78 -7.47 -21.73 8.33
CA GLU A 78 -6.14 -21.61 7.71
C GLU A 78 -5.13 -22.59 8.35
N GLN A 79 -5.20 -22.82 9.67
CA GLN A 79 -4.42 -23.85 10.35
C GLN A 79 -4.81 -25.28 9.91
N TRP A 80 -6.11 -25.54 9.68
CA TRP A 80 -6.61 -26.81 9.15
C TRP A 80 -6.20 -27.06 7.69
N MET A 81 -6.19 -26.01 6.86
CA MET A 81 -5.76 -26.09 5.45
C MET A 81 -4.24 -26.25 5.30
N ILE A 82 -3.44 -25.70 6.22
CA ILE A 82 -1.98 -25.90 6.23
C ILE A 82 -1.63 -27.32 6.72
N SER A 83 -2.43 -27.91 7.63
CA SER A 83 -2.20 -29.27 8.12
C SER A 83 -2.52 -30.39 7.10
N ASP A 84 -3.48 -30.19 6.19
CA ASP A 84 -3.85 -31.20 5.18
C ASP A 84 -2.89 -31.27 3.97
N ASP A 85 -2.19 -30.17 3.65
CA ASP A 85 -1.23 -30.15 2.53
C ASP A 85 0.12 -30.80 2.89
N GLU A 86 0.46 -30.90 4.18
CA GLU A 86 1.73 -31.47 4.65
C GLU A 86 1.69 -33.00 4.78
N GLU A 87 0.51 -33.61 4.92
CA GLU A 87 0.34 -35.08 4.95
C GLU A 87 0.23 -35.72 3.55
N ARG A 88 -0.08 -34.95 2.50
CA ARG A 88 -0.30 -35.50 1.15
C ARG A 88 0.98 -35.67 0.31
N MET A 89 2.11 -35.13 0.76
CA MET A 89 3.39 -35.18 0.02
C MET A 89 4.44 -36.08 0.66
N SER A 90 4.07 -36.87 1.68
CA SER A 90 5.03 -37.65 2.48
C SER A 90 4.71 -39.14 2.59
N VAL A 91 4.48 -39.83 1.45
CA VAL A 91 4.55 -41.30 1.43
C VAL A 91 5.15 -41.85 0.12
N GLY A 92 6.34 -42.45 0.23
CA GLY A 92 6.95 -43.39 -0.73
C GLY A 92 7.83 -42.75 -1.82
N SER A 93 9.10 -43.10 -2.05
CA SER A 93 9.83 -44.34 -1.72
C SER A 93 11.34 -44.10 -1.74
N ARG A 94 12.02 -44.74 -0.79
CA ARG A 94 13.49 -44.88 -0.73
C ARG A 94 13.95 -45.99 -1.68
N GLY A 95 14.98 -45.71 -2.48
CA GLY A 95 16.15 -46.58 -2.68
C GLY A 95 16.14 -47.63 -3.79
N SER A 96 16.92 -47.39 -4.85
CA SER A 96 17.84 -48.36 -5.47
C SER A 96 18.76 -47.59 -6.46
N LEU A 97 19.97 -47.21 -6.07
CA LEU A 97 21.25 -47.88 -6.36
C LEU A 97 21.52 -48.17 -7.85
N ARG A 98 22.16 -47.20 -8.54
CA ARG A 98 23.38 -47.21 -9.42
C ARG A 98 23.61 -48.39 -10.43
N PRO A 99 24.49 -48.29 -11.47
CA PRO A 99 25.40 -47.19 -11.89
C PRO A 99 25.52 -46.96 -13.43
N SER A 100 26.46 -46.08 -13.80
CA SER A 100 27.28 -46.10 -15.04
C SER A 100 26.68 -45.49 -16.30
N ASP A 101 27.35 -44.67 -17.12
CA ASP A 101 28.69 -44.05 -17.14
C ASP A 101 28.50 -42.79 -18.02
N TYR A 102 29.00 -41.61 -17.68
CA TYR A 102 30.33 -41.19 -18.13
C TYR A 102 30.68 -39.88 -17.39
N SER A 103 31.70 -39.98 -16.55
CA SER A 103 32.60 -38.92 -16.09
C SER A 103 32.87 -37.87 -17.18
N GLY A 104 32.90 -36.56 -16.94
CA GLY A 104 33.22 -35.87 -15.71
C GLY A 104 34.72 -35.93 -15.42
N PHE A 105 35.57 -35.15 -16.11
CA PHE A 105 36.84 -34.72 -15.53
C PHE A 105 37.50 -33.56 -16.29
N LEU A 106 38.00 -32.60 -15.48
CA LEU A 106 38.94 -31.52 -15.77
C LEU A 106 38.45 -30.40 -16.70
N GLY A 107 38.67 -29.13 -16.37
CA GLY A 107 39.45 -28.57 -15.29
C GLY A 107 39.56 -27.07 -15.46
N SER A 108 39.79 -26.41 -14.33
CA SER A 108 40.73 -25.29 -14.19
C SER A 108 40.91 -24.37 -15.39
N SER A 109 40.20 -23.25 -15.41
CA SER A 109 40.82 -22.01 -14.94
C SER A 109 39.78 -20.92 -14.92
N SER A 110 39.52 -20.40 -13.72
CA SER A 110 38.92 -19.10 -13.59
C SER A 110 39.89 -18.06 -14.15
N ARG A 111 39.41 -17.32 -15.15
CA ARG A 111 39.31 -15.85 -15.12
C ARG A 111 40.64 -15.10 -15.24
N ALA A 112 40.70 -14.02 -15.99
CA ALA A 112 39.75 -13.28 -16.78
C ALA A 112 40.59 -12.27 -17.57
N SER A 113 39.89 -11.44 -18.31
CA SER A 113 40.31 -10.11 -18.67
C SER A 113 40.80 -10.04 -20.12
N SER A 114 40.04 -9.44 -21.03
CA SER A 114 39.59 -8.04 -20.97
C SER A 114 40.77 -7.07 -21.00
N ARG A 115 40.48 -5.85 -21.45
CA ARG A 115 40.77 -4.75 -20.53
C ARG A 115 39.48 -3.97 -20.29
N ALA A 116 38.96 -3.83 -19.08
CA ALA A 116 39.03 -4.57 -17.80
C ALA A 116 38.30 -3.64 -16.83
N SER A 117 37.39 -4.11 -16.00
CA SER A 117 37.64 -4.39 -14.58
C SER A 117 36.25 -4.40 -13.93
N SER A 118 35.90 -5.19 -12.93
CA SER A 118 36.61 -6.20 -12.16
C SER A 118 35.57 -6.94 -11.30
N ALA A 119 35.87 -8.20 -11.00
CA ALA A 119 35.49 -8.96 -9.81
C ALA A 119 34.00 -9.12 -9.39
N ARG A 120 33.54 -10.36 -9.64
CA ARG A 120 32.67 -11.23 -8.80
C ARG A 120 32.66 -10.89 -7.30
N ALA A 121 31.47 -11.12 -6.72
CA ALA A 121 31.17 -11.70 -5.41
C ALA A 121 31.96 -11.19 -4.20
N SER A 122 31.20 -10.67 -3.23
CA SER A 122 31.54 -10.63 -1.81
C SER A 122 32.22 -11.93 -1.37
N PRO A 123 33.28 -11.81 -0.55
CA PRO A 123 33.08 -12.06 0.86
C PRO A 123 33.75 -10.99 1.74
N VAL A 124 32.98 -10.47 2.70
CA VAL A 124 33.31 -10.43 4.13
C VAL A 124 34.76 -10.08 4.53
N VAL A 125 34.87 -8.94 5.24
CA VAL A 125 35.82 -8.57 6.33
C VAL A 125 37.11 -7.81 5.97
N GLU A 126 37.22 -6.62 6.60
CA GLU A 126 38.39 -5.85 7.10
C GLU A 126 39.62 -5.66 6.17
N GLU A 127 40.40 -4.57 6.15
CA GLU A 127 40.70 -3.49 7.11
C GLU A 127 41.41 -2.35 6.31
N ARG A 128 41.52 -1.17 6.92
CA ARG A 128 42.39 -0.01 6.57
C ARG A 128 43.91 -0.40 6.63
N PRO A 129 44.95 0.45 6.35
CA PRO A 129 45.03 1.90 6.00
C PRO A 129 46.18 2.34 5.00
N ASP A 130 46.28 3.67 4.79
CA ASP A 130 47.49 4.55 4.69
C ASP A 130 48.48 4.64 3.49
N ARG A 131 48.65 5.92 3.07
CA ARG A 131 49.89 6.70 2.79
C ARG A 131 50.72 6.62 1.48
N ASP A 132 50.89 7.82 0.90
CA ASP A 132 52.12 8.56 0.54
C ASP A 132 53.06 8.17 -0.63
N PHE A 133 53.23 9.17 -1.52
CA PHE A 133 54.49 9.74 -2.05
C PHE A 133 55.36 9.08 -3.16
N LEU A 134 55.58 9.90 -4.20
CA LEU A 134 56.83 10.26 -4.93
C LEU A 134 57.48 9.37 -6.03
N ASP A 135 57.71 10.05 -7.17
CA ASP A 135 58.92 10.16 -7.99
C ASP A 135 59.39 9.09 -9.01
N LYS A 136 59.77 9.64 -10.17
CA LYS A 136 60.81 9.24 -11.16
C LYS A 136 60.84 7.81 -11.74
N GLY A 137 60.54 7.76 -13.04
CA GLY A 137 61.63 7.76 -14.04
C GLY A 137 61.88 6.47 -14.86
N SER A 138 62.13 6.72 -16.15
CA SER A 138 62.91 5.91 -17.10
C SER A 138 62.18 4.95 -18.07
N ARG A 139 61.91 5.51 -19.26
CA ARG A 139 62.30 5.04 -20.61
C ARG A 139 62.14 3.54 -20.93
N THR A 140 61.25 3.24 -21.88
CA THR A 140 61.58 2.52 -23.13
C THR A 140 60.57 2.83 -24.25
N ALA A 141 61.14 3.29 -25.36
CA ALA A 141 60.79 3.18 -26.78
C ALA A 141 59.35 2.90 -27.27
N SER A 142 58.95 3.79 -28.19
CA SER A 142 58.35 3.51 -29.51
C SER A 142 56.84 3.37 -29.64
N THR A 143 56.26 4.54 -29.94
CA THR A 143 55.24 4.81 -30.95
C THR A 143 55.50 4.10 -32.29
N LEU A 144 54.50 3.45 -32.89
CA LEU A 144 54.36 3.37 -34.35
C LEU A 144 52.87 3.29 -34.75
N SER A 145 52.38 4.41 -35.31
CA SER A 145 51.22 4.45 -36.17
C SER A 145 51.56 3.92 -37.56
N ALA A 146 50.53 3.38 -38.23
CA ALA A 146 50.55 2.85 -39.58
C ALA A 146 51.04 3.87 -40.62
N ALA A 147 52.06 3.49 -41.37
CA ALA A 147 52.45 4.09 -42.62
C ALA A 147 52.36 3.05 -43.74
N THR A 148 51.56 3.40 -44.73
CA THR A 148 51.44 2.88 -46.09
C THR A 148 52.78 2.42 -46.70
N LEU A 149 52.84 1.16 -47.16
CA LEU A 149 53.81 0.71 -48.17
C LEU A 149 53.09 0.51 -49.51
N ALA A 150 53.20 1.51 -50.36
CA ALA A 150 53.13 1.35 -51.80
C ALA A 150 54.55 1.50 -52.33
N SER A 151 55.12 0.43 -52.87
CA SER A 151 56.06 0.41 -54.01
C SER A 151 56.79 -0.93 -53.99
N LEU A 152 56.54 -1.75 -55.02
CA LEU A 152 57.54 -2.60 -55.67
C LEU A 152 56.95 -3.00 -57.02
N GLY A 153 57.03 -2.07 -57.97
CA GLY A 153 57.07 -2.42 -59.38
C GLY A 153 58.46 -3.00 -59.66
N GLY A 154 58.53 -4.29 -59.92
CA GLY A 154 59.74 -4.99 -60.34
C GLY A 154 59.35 -6.09 -61.33
N ALA A 155 59.45 -5.79 -62.61
CA ALA A 155 59.32 -6.79 -63.66
C ALA A 155 60.48 -7.79 -63.55
N SER A 156 60.21 -9.10 -63.57
CA SER A 156 61.11 -10.05 -64.22
C SER A 156 60.55 -11.46 -64.32
N SER A 157 60.79 -12.05 -65.49
CA SER A 157 61.02 -13.47 -65.74
C SER A 157 59.85 -14.35 -66.18
N ARG A 158 59.91 -14.65 -67.49
CA ARG A 158 59.30 -15.80 -68.17
C ARG A 158 60.01 -17.10 -67.73
N ARG A 159 59.26 -18.06 -67.19
CA ARG A 159 59.46 -19.54 -67.21
C ARG A 159 58.33 -20.09 -66.32
N GLY A 160 57.44 -21.00 -66.71
CA GLY A 160 57.63 -22.24 -67.44
C GLY A 160 57.14 -23.38 -66.54
N SER A 161 55.92 -23.86 -66.80
CA SER A 161 55.35 -25.19 -66.51
C SER A 161 55.44 -25.79 -65.09
N CYS A 162 54.28 -25.89 -64.43
CA CYS A 162 53.83 -27.07 -63.67
C CYS A 162 52.29 -27.06 -63.52
N ASP A 163 51.65 -28.07 -64.09
CA ASP A 163 50.21 -28.32 -64.03
C ASP A 163 49.78 -29.00 -62.71
N THR A 164 48.48 -28.87 -62.40
CA THR A 164 47.58 -29.78 -61.64
C THR A 164 47.30 -29.66 -60.14
N SER A 165 47.76 -28.66 -59.37
CA SER A 165 47.29 -28.48 -57.96
C SER A 165 46.49 -27.20 -57.69
N PHE A 166 46.76 -26.08 -58.37
CA PHE A 166 46.15 -24.79 -58.05
C PHE A 166 44.74 -24.58 -58.65
N SER A 167 44.41 -25.28 -59.75
CA SER A 167 43.10 -25.13 -60.42
C SER A 167 41.96 -25.81 -59.65
N VAL A 168 42.22 -26.96 -59.03
CA VAL A 168 41.21 -27.71 -58.26
C VAL A 168 40.87 -26.96 -56.96
N GLU A 169 41.86 -26.32 -56.35
CA GLU A 169 41.73 -25.60 -55.08
C GLU A 169 40.99 -24.25 -55.26
N THR A 170 41.25 -23.54 -56.37
CA THR A 170 40.49 -22.35 -56.75
C THR A 170 39.06 -22.68 -57.17
N GLU A 171 38.84 -23.79 -57.87
CA GLU A 171 37.50 -24.26 -58.23
C GLU A 171 36.69 -24.72 -57.00
N ALA A 172 37.34 -25.38 -56.03
CA ALA A 172 36.73 -25.74 -54.76
C ALA A 172 36.36 -24.51 -53.91
N SER A 173 37.24 -23.51 -53.83
CA SER A 173 36.97 -22.24 -53.14
C SER A 173 35.78 -21.49 -53.77
N ILE A 174 35.67 -21.48 -55.11
CA ILE A 174 34.53 -20.86 -55.80
C ILE A 174 33.23 -21.60 -55.50
N ARG A 175 33.25 -22.94 -55.40
CA ARG A 175 32.09 -23.74 -54.99
C ARG A 175 31.68 -23.42 -53.54
N GLU A 176 32.63 -23.39 -52.62
CA GLU A 176 32.38 -23.05 -51.22
C GLU A 176 31.82 -21.63 -51.04
N ILE A 177 32.31 -20.64 -51.79
CA ILE A 177 31.76 -19.29 -51.78
C ILE A 177 30.31 -19.27 -52.30
N LYS A 178 30.01 -20.01 -53.38
CA LYS A 178 28.64 -20.13 -53.90
C LYS A 178 27.70 -20.80 -52.91
N ASP A 179 28.14 -21.87 -52.26
CA ASP A 179 27.35 -22.55 -51.24
C ASP A 179 27.12 -21.62 -50.02
N SER A 180 28.15 -20.88 -49.58
CA SER A 180 28.03 -19.89 -48.50
C SER A 180 27.08 -18.74 -48.83
N LEU A 181 27.02 -18.33 -50.10
CA LEU A 181 26.11 -17.30 -50.58
C LEU A 181 24.67 -17.81 -50.53
N VAL A 182 24.42 -19.03 -51.01
CA VAL A 182 23.09 -19.66 -50.95
C VAL A 182 22.64 -19.83 -49.50
N GLU A 183 23.52 -20.28 -48.60
CA GLU A 183 23.20 -20.37 -47.18
C GLU A 183 22.90 -19.02 -46.54
N ALA A 184 23.64 -17.97 -46.90
CA ALA A 184 23.39 -16.61 -46.42
C ALA A 184 22.05 -16.07 -46.92
N GLU A 185 21.70 -16.34 -48.19
CA GLU A 185 20.40 -16.02 -48.77
C GLU A 185 19.25 -16.74 -48.05
N ASP A 186 19.41 -18.02 -47.72
CA ASP A 186 18.40 -18.79 -46.99
C ASP A 186 18.25 -18.33 -45.54
N ARG A 187 19.35 -17.96 -44.87
CA ARG A 187 19.31 -17.33 -43.55
C ARG A 187 18.57 -16.00 -43.60
N TYR A 188 18.82 -15.18 -44.63
CA TYR A 188 18.11 -13.93 -44.83
C TYR A 188 16.60 -14.13 -45.07
N ARG A 189 16.21 -15.09 -45.92
CA ARG A 189 14.80 -15.44 -46.12
C ARG A 189 14.12 -15.86 -44.82
N LYS A 190 14.76 -16.73 -44.03
CA LYS A 190 14.23 -17.15 -42.72
C LYS A 190 14.07 -15.98 -41.75
N ALA A 191 15.05 -15.07 -41.71
CA ALA A 191 14.98 -13.87 -40.88
C ALA A 191 13.84 -12.93 -41.33
N MET A 192 13.63 -12.77 -42.64
CA MET A 192 12.53 -11.97 -43.18
C MET A 192 11.15 -12.54 -42.82
N VAL A 193 10.96 -13.85 -42.94
CA VAL A 193 9.71 -14.51 -42.54
C VAL A 193 9.47 -14.37 -41.04
N SER A 194 10.51 -14.57 -40.22
CA SER A 194 10.43 -14.37 -38.77
C SER A 194 10.08 -12.92 -38.40
N ASN A 195 10.69 -11.94 -39.08
CA ASN A 195 10.40 -10.52 -38.85
C ASN A 195 8.95 -10.16 -39.22
N ALA A 196 8.44 -10.69 -40.35
CA ALA A 196 7.03 -10.54 -40.72
C ALA A 196 6.08 -11.16 -39.68
N GLN A 197 6.41 -12.34 -39.15
CA GLN A 197 5.64 -12.98 -38.08
C GLN A 197 5.63 -12.11 -36.82
N LEU A 198 6.80 -11.64 -36.37
CA LEU A 198 6.91 -10.77 -35.21
C LEU A 198 6.14 -9.44 -35.39
N HIS A 199 6.09 -8.90 -36.60
CA HIS A 199 5.30 -7.72 -36.91
C HIS A 199 3.78 -7.98 -36.76
N ASN A 200 3.31 -9.13 -37.23
CA ASN A 200 1.91 -9.54 -37.08
C ASN A 200 1.56 -9.79 -35.61
N ASP A 201 2.42 -10.48 -34.86
CA ASP A 201 2.22 -10.74 -33.43
C ASP A 201 2.21 -9.42 -32.64
N LYS A 202 3.15 -8.51 -32.94
CA LYS A 202 3.17 -7.16 -32.37
C LYS A 202 1.88 -6.41 -32.65
N SER A 203 1.40 -6.44 -33.89
CA SER A 203 0.16 -5.74 -34.28
C SER A 203 -1.05 -6.31 -33.56
N THR A 204 -1.15 -7.64 -33.49
CA THR A 204 -2.20 -8.36 -32.75
C THR A 204 -2.18 -8.01 -31.27
N LEU A 205 -1.00 -8.04 -30.63
CA LEU A 205 -0.84 -7.68 -29.22
C LEU A 205 -1.15 -6.21 -28.95
N MET A 206 -0.82 -5.30 -29.87
CA MET A 206 -1.20 -3.89 -29.74
C MET A 206 -2.74 -3.74 -29.70
N TYR A 207 -3.46 -4.38 -30.62
CA TYR A 207 -4.92 -4.35 -30.60
C TYR A 207 -5.50 -4.92 -29.30
N GLN A 208 -4.98 -6.04 -28.80
CA GLN A 208 -5.43 -6.62 -27.53
C GLN A 208 -5.20 -5.66 -26.35
N VAL A 209 -4.03 -5.01 -26.30
CA VAL A 209 -3.73 -4.02 -25.26
C VAL A 209 -4.67 -2.83 -25.33
N ASP A 210 -5.02 -2.36 -26.52
CA ASP A 210 -5.94 -1.23 -26.68
C ASP A 210 -7.37 -1.61 -26.27
N THR A 211 -7.87 -2.79 -26.66
CA THR A 211 -9.17 -3.30 -26.18
C THR A 211 -9.21 -3.45 -24.65
N LEU A 212 -8.18 -4.04 -24.04
CA LEU A 212 -8.13 -4.19 -22.58
C LEU A 212 -8.05 -2.84 -21.86
N ARG A 213 -7.48 -1.80 -22.49
CA ARG A 213 -7.46 -0.44 -21.93
C ARG A 213 -8.84 0.21 -21.96
N GLU A 214 -9.60 0.00 -23.04
CA GLU A 214 -10.99 0.45 -23.13
C GLU A 214 -11.83 -0.24 -22.04
N GLU A 215 -11.75 -1.57 -21.93
CA GLU A 215 -12.45 -2.34 -20.89
C GLU A 215 -12.07 -1.92 -19.47
N LEU A 216 -10.78 -1.67 -19.20
CA LEU A 216 -10.35 -1.14 -17.90
C LEU A 216 -10.93 0.25 -17.62
N SER A 217 -11.01 1.12 -18.63
CA SER A 217 -11.59 2.46 -18.50
C SER A 217 -13.07 2.38 -18.15
N ASP A 218 -13.82 1.50 -18.80
CA ASP A 218 -15.25 1.30 -18.53
C ASP A 218 -15.48 0.78 -17.10
N MET A 219 -14.68 -0.21 -16.67
CA MET A 219 -14.74 -0.74 -15.30
C MET A 219 -14.36 0.31 -14.24
N GLU A 220 -13.42 1.21 -14.53
CA GLU A 220 -13.06 2.32 -13.65
C GLU A 220 -14.22 3.33 -13.49
N GLU A 221 -14.96 3.61 -14.57
CA GLU A 221 -16.15 4.45 -14.54
C GLU A 221 -17.28 3.81 -13.71
N GLU A 222 -17.56 2.53 -13.94
CA GLU A 222 -18.56 1.78 -13.16
C GLU A 222 -18.23 1.76 -11.65
N LEU A 223 -16.96 1.55 -11.29
CA LEU A 223 -16.52 1.60 -9.89
C LEU A 223 -16.68 2.98 -9.28
N TRP A 224 -16.40 4.04 -10.04
CA TRP A 224 -16.58 5.41 -9.59
C TRP A 224 -18.06 5.72 -9.34
N GLU A 225 -18.94 5.30 -10.24
CA GLU A 225 -20.39 5.44 -10.10
C GLU A 225 -20.93 4.67 -8.89
N ALA A 226 -20.52 3.41 -8.72
CA ALA A 226 -20.91 2.59 -7.57
C ALA A 226 -20.48 3.23 -6.25
N ARG A 227 -19.26 3.75 -6.17
CA ARG A 227 -18.77 4.47 -4.98
C ARG A 227 -19.59 5.73 -4.71
N ARG A 228 -19.89 6.52 -5.74
CA ARG A 228 -20.74 7.71 -5.62
C ARG A 228 -22.14 7.35 -5.13
N HIS A 229 -22.72 6.26 -5.63
CA HIS A 229 -24.03 5.78 -5.20
C HIS A 229 -24.01 5.36 -3.71
N CYS A 230 -23.00 4.60 -3.28
CA CYS A 230 -22.80 4.25 -1.87
C CYS A 230 -22.66 5.48 -0.97
N ASP A 231 -21.90 6.50 -1.40
CA ASP A 231 -21.76 7.76 -0.66
C ASP A 231 -23.07 8.55 -0.59
N HIS A 232 -23.97 8.38 -1.57
CA HIS A 232 -25.29 9.02 -1.56
C HIS A 232 -26.24 8.29 -0.59
N THR A 233 -26.35 6.97 -0.71
CA THR A 233 -27.25 6.16 0.13
C THR A 233 -26.84 6.18 1.61
N THR A 234 -25.55 6.24 1.90
CA THR A 234 -25.06 6.41 3.29
C THR A 234 -25.51 7.73 3.90
N LYS A 235 -25.44 8.84 3.15
CA LYS A 235 -25.96 10.15 3.60
C LYS A 235 -27.47 10.15 3.78
N GLU A 236 -28.22 9.43 2.95
CA GLU A 236 -29.67 9.26 3.12
C GLU A 236 -29.99 8.45 4.38
N LEU A 237 -29.29 7.34 4.60
CA LEU A 237 -29.41 6.53 5.81
C LEU A 237 -29.12 7.35 7.08
N GLU A 238 -28.11 8.22 7.06
CA GLU A 238 -27.80 9.10 8.19
C GLU A 238 -28.93 10.10 8.47
N ARG A 239 -29.54 10.67 7.43
CA ARG A 239 -30.70 11.57 7.58
C ARG A 239 -31.88 10.82 8.20
N GLU A 240 -32.19 9.62 7.69
CA GLU A 240 -33.26 8.78 8.24
C GLU A 240 -32.98 8.38 9.70
N ARG A 241 -31.74 8.02 10.03
CA ARG A 241 -31.35 7.76 11.43
C ARG A 241 -31.58 8.97 12.32
N GLN A 242 -31.27 10.18 11.84
CA GLN A 242 -31.51 11.39 12.61
C GLN A 242 -33.00 11.67 12.78
N ALA A 243 -33.81 11.50 11.73
CA ALA A 243 -35.26 11.62 11.80
C ALA A 243 -35.87 10.61 12.78
N HIS A 244 -35.41 9.34 12.73
CA HIS A 244 -35.85 8.29 13.64
C HIS A 244 -35.53 8.61 15.10
N LYS A 245 -34.35 9.16 15.41
CA LYS A 245 -34.00 9.61 16.77
C LYS A 245 -34.95 10.69 17.28
N VAL A 246 -35.30 11.66 16.43
CA VAL A 246 -36.26 12.72 16.80
C VAL A 246 -37.63 12.11 17.07
N LEU A 247 -38.10 11.22 16.21
CA LEU A 247 -39.41 10.57 16.38
C LEU A 247 -39.46 9.69 17.63
N GLN A 248 -38.38 8.97 17.95
CA GLN A 248 -38.27 8.21 19.20
C GLN A 248 -38.37 9.11 20.43
N PHE A 249 -37.71 10.27 20.41
CA PHE A 249 -37.80 11.22 21.51
C PHE A 249 -39.24 11.73 21.70
N GLN A 250 -39.89 12.15 20.60
CA GLN A 250 -41.28 12.59 20.62
C GLN A 250 -42.24 11.49 21.09
N PHE A 251 -42.03 10.25 20.64
CA PHE A 251 -42.84 9.11 21.08
C PHE A 251 -42.69 8.84 22.57
N LYS A 252 -41.46 8.94 23.10
CA LYS A 252 -41.21 8.77 24.53
C LYS A 252 -41.91 9.84 25.36
N GLU A 253 -41.83 11.10 24.93
CA GLU A 253 -42.52 12.23 25.57
C GLU A 253 -44.05 12.04 25.54
N MET A 254 -44.60 11.66 24.37
CA MET A 254 -46.04 11.36 24.23
C MET A 254 -46.47 10.20 25.12
N LYS A 255 -45.65 9.15 25.24
CA LYS A 255 -45.93 8.01 26.12
C LYS A 255 -45.93 8.40 27.60
N GLU A 256 -45.00 9.25 28.01
CA GLU A 256 -44.92 9.75 29.40
C GLU A 256 -46.11 10.66 29.73
N THR A 257 -46.50 11.57 28.84
CA THR A 257 -47.68 12.43 29.02
C THR A 257 -48.98 11.63 29.08
N LEU A 258 -49.15 10.62 28.20
CA LEU A 258 -50.28 9.69 28.25
C LEU A 258 -50.36 8.98 29.62
N LYS A 259 -49.24 8.44 30.09
CA LYS A 259 -49.17 7.76 31.39
C LYS A 259 -49.55 8.69 32.55
N GLN A 260 -49.10 9.95 32.52
CA GLN A 260 -49.50 10.95 33.52
C GLN A 260 -51.02 11.23 33.48
N MET A 261 -51.62 11.28 32.29
CA MET A 261 -53.07 11.45 32.15
C MET A 261 -53.85 10.24 32.68
N GLU A 262 -53.42 9.02 32.40
CA GLU A 262 -54.00 7.78 32.94
C GLU A 262 -53.90 7.74 34.48
N GLU A 263 -52.75 8.11 35.04
CA GLU A 263 -52.55 8.22 36.49
C GLU A 263 -53.43 9.30 37.13
N LEU A 264 -53.74 10.39 36.41
CA LEU A 264 -54.67 11.41 36.90
C LEU A 264 -56.12 10.93 36.82
N LEU A 265 -56.54 10.30 35.72
CA LEU A 265 -57.89 9.77 35.56
C LEU A 265 -58.22 8.72 36.63
N THR A 266 -57.29 7.79 36.88
CA THR A 266 -57.39 6.79 37.96
C THR A 266 -57.52 7.44 39.34
N LYS A 267 -56.72 8.48 39.65
CA LYS A 267 -56.84 9.25 40.92
C LYS A 267 -58.19 9.93 41.11
N HIS A 268 -58.85 10.33 40.02
CA HIS A 268 -60.16 10.99 40.05
C HIS A 268 -61.33 9.99 39.97
N GLY A 269 -61.06 8.68 40.02
CA GLY A 269 -62.09 7.64 40.03
C GLY A 269 -62.72 7.38 38.66
N VAL A 270 -62.13 7.89 37.57
CA VAL A 270 -62.53 7.56 36.20
C VAL A 270 -61.70 6.36 35.76
N ILE A 271 -62.23 5.16 35.99
CA ILE A 271 -61.67 3.92 35.45
C ILE A 271 -62.01 3.90 33.97
N VAL A 272 -61.01 4.06 33.11
CA VAL A 272 -61.15 3.80 31.67
C VAL A 272 -61.19 2.28 31.52
N SER A 273 -62.39 1.69 31.48
CA SER A 273 -62.56 0.27 31.15
C SER A 273 -62.04 -0.01 29.73
N PRO A 274 -61.44 -1.19 29.46
CA PRO A 274 -60.89 -1.54 28.15
C PRO A 274 -61.95 -1.57 27.03
N ASP A 275 -63.22 -1.70 27.39
CA ASP A 275 -64.35 -1.84 26.47
C ASP A 275 -65.18 -0.55 26.38
N VAL A 276 -64.66 0.45 25.67
CA VAL A 276 -65.54 1.45 25.01
C VAL A 276 -65.32 1.32 23.52
N SER A 277 -66.26 0.63 22.88
CA SER A 277 -66.37 0.52 21.43
C SER A 277 -66.27 1.91 20.78
N THR A 278 -65.17 2.17 20.11
CA THR A 278 -65.13 3.14 19.02
C THR A 278 -66.03 2.59 17.93
N ASN A 279 -67.26 3.11 17.87
CA ASN A 279 -68.14 2.83 16.74
C ASN A 279 -67.49 3.42 15.47
N GLY A 280 -66.94 2.54 14.64
CA GLY A 280 -66.60 2.80 13.24
C GLY A 280 -65.40 2.03 12.69
N GLU A 281 -65.58 0.71 12.46
CA GLU A 281 -65.25 0.00 11.20
C GLU A 281 -63.78 0.00 10.69
N ALA A 282 -63.04 -1.10 10.43
CA ALA A 282 -63.16 -2.55 10.56
C ALA A 282 -61.77 -3.17 10.27
N GLY A 283 -61.46 -4.35 10.84
CA GLY A 283 -60.47 -5.28 10.25
C GLY A 283 -59.44 -5.94 11.20
N GLN A 284 -59.84 -7.08 11.81
CA GLN A 284 -59.09 -8.34 12.05
C GLN A 284 -57.62 -8.30 12.54
N GLY A 285 -57.17 -8.99 13.59
CA GLY A 285 -57.74 -10.00 14.48
C GLY A 285 -56.66 -10.57 15.45
N GLU A 286 -57.15 -11.29 16.46
CA GLU A 286 -56.48 -12.36 17.27
C GLU A 286 -55.50 -12.00 18.43
N VAL A 287 -55.96 -12.17 19.70
CA VAL A 287 -55.50 -13.17 20.73
C VAL A 287 -54.39 -12.58 21.65
N GLU A 288 -54.37 -12.55 23.00
CA GLU A 288 -55.05 -13.16 24.17
C GLU A 288 -54.72 -12.30 25.44
N SER A 289 -55.66 -12.03 26.36
CA SER A 289 -55.78 -12.55 27.76
C SER A 289 -54.58 -12.40 28.73
N ASP A 290 -54.68 -11.59 29.81
CA ASP A 290 -55.00 -12.06 31.19
C ASP A 290 -54.86 -10.93 32.26
N VAL A 291 -55.60 -11.10 33.37
CA VAL A 291 -56.11 -10.15 34.37
C VAL A 291 -55.35 -10.27 35.72
N SER A 292 -55.28 -9.21 36.56
CA SER A 292 -55.70 -9.25 37.98
C SER A 292 -55.41 -7.96 38.78
N GLU A 293 -56.51 -7.42 39.32
CA GLU A 293 -56.73 -6.37 40.35
C GLU A 293 -56.07 -6.70 41.73
N GLN A 294 -55.92 -5.84 42.75
CA GLN A 294 -56.88 -5.02 43.56
C GLN A 294 -56.03 -4.23 44.62
N SER A 295 -56.13 -2.91 44.95
CA SER A 295 -57.15 -2.09 45.66
C SER A 295 -57.66 -2.68 47.00
N ASP A 296 -57.90 -2.01 48.15
CA ASP A 296 -57.89 -0.60 48.60
C ASP A 296 -58.29 -0.48 50.12
N SER A 297 -57.83 0.58 50.82
CA SER A 297 -58.55 1.50 51.78
C SER A 297 -59.35 0.97 53.04
N ARG A 298 -59.70 1.68 54.15
CA ARG A 298 -59.51 3.01 54.82
C ARG A 298 -60.35 3.07 56.15
N LEU A 299 -59.85 3.79 57.19
CA LEU A 299 -60.45 4.89 58.04
C LEU A 299 -61.90 4.78 58.63
N ALA A 300 -62.39 5.44 59.71
CA ALA A 300 -61.94 6.20 60.91
C ALA A 300 -63.21 6.69 61.70
N GLU A 301 -63.12 6.86 63.05
CA GLU A 301 -63.69 7.91 64.00
C GLU A 301 -65.18 8.39 63.95
N GLU A 302 -65.93 8.87 64.97
CA GLU A 302 -65.96 9.10 66.47
C GLU A 302 -67.39 9.74 66.78
N PRO A 303 -67.79 10.38 67.91
CA PRO A 303 -67.89 10.02 69.35
C PRO A 303 -69.21 10.50 70.07
N LEU A 304 -69.47 10.08 71.34
CA LEU A 304 -69.89 10.95 72.48
C LEU A 304 -69.86 10.20 73.85
N HIS A 305 -69.53 10.94 74.91
CA HIS A 305 -69.13 10.56 76.28
C HIS A 305 -70.12 9.80 77.20
N GLY A 306 -69.56 9.00 78.13
CA GLY A 306 -69.89 9.10 79.57
C GLY A 306 -70.36 7.82 80.29
N GLY A 307 -69.44 7.14 80.99
CA GLY A 307 -69.79 6.42 82.24
C GLY A 307 -69.90 4.90 82.22
N ARG A 308 -69.47 4.21 81.15
CA ARG A 308 -69.20 2.76 81.14
C ARG A 308 -67.92 2.56 80.33
N GLU A 309 -66.80 2.23 81.00
CA GLU A 309 -65.52 1.99 80.30
C GLU A 309 -65.76 0.98 79.17
N SER A 310 -65.50 1.42 77.94
CA SER A 310 -65.69 0.58 76.76
C SER A 310 -64.74 -0.62 76.83
N MET A 311 -65.12 -1.78 76.30
CA MET A 311 -64.22 -2.95 76.21
C MET A 311 -62.90 -2.59 75.51
N LEU A 312 -62.93 -1.61 74.60
CA LEU A 312 -61.74 -1.06 73.95
C LEU A 312 -60.86 -0.27 74.92
N GLU A 313 -61.45 0.43 75.88
CA GLU A 313 -60.74 1.22 76.90
C GLU A 313 -60.03 0.31 77.91
N LEU A 314 -60.66 -0.81 78.29
CA LEU A 314 -60.05 -1.89 79.08
C LEU A 314 -58.89 -2.57 78.32
N ARG A 315 -59.07 -2.85 77.03
CA ARG A 315 -57.99 -3.40 76.18
C ARG A 315 -56.85 -2.40 76.02
N LEU A 316 -57.15 -1.12 75.88
CA LEU A 316 -56.16 -0.06 75.76
C LEU A 316 -55.35 0.06 77.06
N LYS A 317 -56.01 0.08 78.22
CA LYS A 317 -55.32 0.04 79.54
C LYS A 317 -54.41 -1.17 79.66
N LYS A 318 -54.89 -2.36 79.28
CA LYS A 318 -54.08 -3.58 79.33
C LYS A 318 -52.85 -3.51 78.43
N VAL A 319 -52.98 -2.97 77.21
CA VAL A 319 -51.85 -2.76 76.30
C VAL A 319 -50.87 -1.73 76.86
N PHE A 320 -51.36 -0.71 77.57
CA PHE A 320 -50.49 0.26 78.25
C PHE A 320 -49.72 -0.37 79.42
N GLU A 321 -50.36 -1.21 80.23
CA GLU A 321 -49.71 -1.97 81.31
C GLU A 321 -48.66 -2.96 80.76
N GLU A 322 -48.99 -3.69 79.69
CA GLU A 322 -48.07 -4.59 79.00
C GLU A 322 -46.88 -3.84 78.38
N ARG A 323 -47.12 -2.66 77.78
CA ARG A 323 -46.06 -1.78 77.28
C ARG A 323 -45.15 -1.30 78.41
N GLU A 324 -45.72 -0.89 79.54
CA GLU A 324 -44.94 -0.41 80.67
C GLU A 324 -44.08 -1.52 81.27
N SER A 325 -44.65 -2.73 81.41
CA SER A 325 -43.93 -3.93 81.84
C SER A 325 -42.77 -4.31 80.90
N LEU A 326 -43.00 -4.28 79.58
CA LEU A 326 -41.94 -4.51 78.59
C LEU A 326 -40.87 -3.41 78.64
N GLN A 327 -41.26 -2.17 78.89
CA GLN A 327 -40.34 -1.05 79.03
C GLN A 327 -39.48 -1.16 80.30
N ASP A 328 -40.03 -1.70 81.40
CA ASP A 328 -39.28 -2.07 82.60
C ASP A 328 -38.29 -3.22 82.33
N GLN A 329 -38.71 -4.26 81.58
CA GLN A 329 -37.81 -5.36 81.19
C GLN A 329 -36.65 -4.88 80.32
N VAL A 330 -36.90 -3.98 79.36
CA VAL A 330 -35.83 -3.39 78.53
C VAL A 330 -34.87 -2.57 79.38
N ARG A 331 -35.37 -1.81 80.38
CA ARG A 331 -34.52 -1.09 81.33
C ARG A 331 -33.68 -2.04 82.18
N LEU A 332 -34.24 -3.16 82.63
CA LEU A 332 -33.52 -4.18 83.40
C LEU A 332 -32.43 -4.87 82.55
N LEU A 333 -32.77 -5.30 81.33
CA LEU A 333 -31.82 -5.94 80.41
C LEU A 333 -30.69 -4.98 80.00
N LYS A 334 -30.98 -3.69 79.78
CA LYS A 334 -29.94 -2.68 79.57
C LYS A 334 -29.03 -2.53 80.78
N SER A 335 -29.59 -2.48 82.00
CA SER A 335 -28.77 -2.44 83.23
C SER A 335 -27.89 -3.68 83.38
N GLN A 336 -28.39 -4.87 83.00
CA GLN A 336 -27.61 -6.11 83.04
C GLN A 336 -26.49 -6.12 81.98
N LEU A 337 -26.75 -5.54 80.80
CA LEU A 337 -25.77 -5.43 79.72
C LEU A 337 -24.67 -4.41 80.07
N ASP A 338 -25.05 -3.27 80.64
CA ASP A 338 -24.11 -2.27 81.19
C ASP A 338 -23.29 -2.86 82.35
N GLN A 339 -23.89 -3.71 83.19
CA GLN A 339 -23.17 -4.41 84.25
C GLN A 339 -22.21 -5.47 83.70
N ARG A 340 -22.58 -6.22 82.65
CA ARG A 340 -21.67 -7.12 81.94
C ARG A 340 -20.52 -6.37 81.26
N GLN A 341 -20.79 -5.17 80.74
CA GLN A 341 -19.76 -4.33 80.12
C GLN A 341 -18.81 -3.74 81.17
N ARG A 342 -19.30 -3.42 82.38
CA ARG A 342 -18.47 -3.00 83.52
C ARG A 342 -17.67 -4.15 84.15
N ASN A 343 -18.20 -5.37 84.19
CA ASN A 343 -17.50 -6.55 84.71
C ASN A 343 -16.46 -7.12 83.72
N GLY A 344 -16.46 -6.68 82.45
CA GLY A 344 -15.53 -7.15 81.42
C GLY A 344 -14.23 -6.34 81.32
N THR A 345 -14.03 -5.30 82.13
CA THR A 345 -12.91 -4.35 81.93
C THR A 345 -12.08 -4.06 83.18
N ASP A 346 -12.31 -4.73 84.31
CA ASP A 346 -11.48 -4.55 85.51
C ASP A 346 -11.07 -5.90 86.13
N GLY A 347 -9.84 -6.32 85.84
CA GLY A 347 -9.23 -7.54 86.37
C GLY A 347 -7.82 -7.76 85.84
N VAL A 348 -6.85 -6.96 86.29
CA VAL A 348 -5.42 -7.11 86.00
C VAL A 348 -4.72 -7.78 87.18
N GLN A 349 -4.15 -8.99 87.00
CA GLN A 349 -2.81 -9.46 87.46
C GLN A 349 -2.64 -11.01 87.41
N ASN A 350 -1.64 -11.44 86.61
CA ASN A 350 -1.02 -12.77 86.39
C ASN A 350 -0.57 -13.49 87.69
N PRO A 351 -0.40 -14.84 87.76
CA PRO A 351 0.66 -15.57 87.02
C PRO A 351 0.43 -17.09 86.76
N GLU A 352 0.34 -17.54 85.51
CA GLU A 352 0.88 -18.83 85.02
C GLU A 352 1.02 -18.71 83.50
N GLU A 353 2.25 -18.54 83.01
CA GLU A 353 2.61 -18.67 81.60
C GLU A 353 2.53 -20.16 81.23
N ASP A 354 1.36 -20.59 80.74
CA ASP A 354 1.24 -21.82 79.99
C ASP A 354 0.49 -21.49 78.70
N ASP A 355 1.25 -21.51 77.61
CA ASP A 355 0.84 -21.64 76.22
C ASP A 355 -0.40 -20.84 75.77
N LEU A 356 -0.17 -19.73 75.06
CA LEU A 356 -0.63 -19.54 73.66
C LEU A 356 -0.37 -18.08 73.23
N GLU A 357 0.81 -17.93 72.68
CA GLU A 357 1.27 -16.88 71.79
C GLU A 357 0.22 -16.49 70.73
N ASN A 358 -0.06 -15.18 70.64
CA ASN A 358 -0.14 -14.42 69.39
C ASN A 358 -0.91 -15.09 68.21
N GLY A 359 -2.24 -15.01 68.24
CA GLY A 359 -3.10 -15.56 67.18
C GLY A 359 -3.71 -14.53 66.22
N MET A 360 -3.02 -13.42 65.88
CA MET A 360 -3.41 -12.70 64.66
C MET A 360 -2.98 -13.60 63.50
N ASP A 361 -3.97 -14.30 62.93
CA ASP A 361 -3.83 -15.31 61.88
C ASP A 361 -2.66 -14.99 60.92
N SER A 362 -1.52 -15.67 61.11
CA SER A 362 -0.28 -15.41 60.35
C SER A 362 -0.55 -15.45 58.84
N HIS A 363 -1.47 -16.33 58.44
CA HIS A 363 -1.92 -16.49 57.07
C HIS A 363 -2.66 -15.25 56.53
N LEU A 364 -3.46 -14.56 57.35
CA LEU A 364 -4.14 -13.33 56.96
C LEU A 364 -3.15 -12.18 56.74
N LEU A 365 -2.15 -12.06 57.62
CA LEU A 365 -1.08 -11.06 57.48
C LEU A 365 -0.22 -11.31 56.23
N ASP A 366 0.08 -12.56 55.92
CA ASP A 366 0.86 -12.93 54.74
C ASP A 366 0.06 -12.71 53.45
N LEU A 367 -1.23 -13.08 53.42
CA LEU A 367 -2.13 -12.75 52.31
C LEU A 367 -2.26 -11.23 52.10
N GLN A 368 -2.27 -10.45 53.19
CA GLN A 368 -2.29 -8.99 53.11
C GLN A 368 -0.96 -8.42 52.59
N ARG A 369 0.18 -9.02 52.90
CA ARG A 369 1.49 -8.64 52.33
C ARG A 369 1.56 -8.98 50.83
N ASP A 370 1.09 -10.16 50.44
CA ASP A 370 1.09 -10.61 49.05
C ASP A 370 0.16 -9.77 48.17
N THR A 371 -1.03 -9.46 48.67
CA THR A 371 -1.95 -8.53 47.97
C THR A 371 -1.35 -7.14 47.84
N ASN A 372 -0.69 -6.61 48.87
CA ASN A 372 0.01 -5.33 48.78
C ASN A 372 1.21 -5.36 47.80
N ARG A 373 1.92 -6.49 47.71
CA ARG A 373 2.99 -6.69 46.73
C ARG A 373 2.44 -6.68 45.30
N GLN A 374 1.38 -7.44 45.05
CA GLN A 374 0.70 -7.46 43.75
C GLN A 374 0.15 -6.08 43.36
N ILE A 375 -0.44 -5.35 44.30
CA ILE A 375 -0.91 -3.96 44.08
C ILE A 375 0.27 -3.06 43.69
N SER A 376 1.42 -3.20 44.34
CA SER A 376 2.61 -2.41 44.04
C SER A 376 3.18 -2.73 42.65
N ASP A 377 3.22 -4.01 42.28
CA ASP A 377 3.65 -4.45 40.95
C ASP A 377 2.72 -3.94 39.84
N LEU A 378 1.40 -3.97 40.07
CA LEU A 378 0.41 -3.41 39.14
C LEU A 378 0.53 -1.89 39.03
N LYS A 379 0.75 -1.17 40.13
CA LYS A 379 1.01 0.28 40.10
C LYS A 379 2.27 0.61 39.32
N PHE A 380 3.34 -0.15 39.49
CA PHE A 380 4.58 0.06 38.72
C PHE A 380 4.36 -0.17 37.22
N LYS A 381 3.64 -1.25 36.86
CA LYS A 381 3.27 -1.51 35.46
C LYS A 381 2.38 -0.41 34.89
N LEU A 382 1.43 0.11 35.67
CA LEU A 382 0.58 1.22 35.27
C LEU A 382 1.43 2.46 34.96
N VAL A 383 2.30 2.88 35.87
CA VAL A 383 3.19 4.05 35.65
C VAL A 383 4.07 3.86 34.42
N LYS A 384 4.61 2.65 34.20
CA LYS A 384 5.40 2.35 33.00
C LYS A 384 4.56 2.47 31.73
N SER A 385 3.34 1.92 31.74
CA SER A 385 2.42 2.04 30.61
C SER A 385 1.98 3.49 30.35
N GLU A 386 1.78 4.29 31.39
CA GLU A 386 1.48 5.73 31.28
C GLU A 386 2.65 6.49 30.61
N GLN A 387 3.90 6.20 31.00
CA GLN A 387 5.08 6.76 30.34
C GLN A 387 5.14 6.36 28.86
N GLU A 388 4.89 5.08 28.54
CA GLU A 388 4.84 4.60 27.15
C GLU A 388 3.75 5.30 26.34
N VAL A 389 2.56 5.53 26.91
CA VAL A 389 1.47 6.30 26.28
C VAL A 389 1.95 7.72 25.94
N THR A 390 2.58 8.44 26.89
CA THR A 390 3.06 9.80 26.61
C THR A 390 4.11 9.85 25.50
N ALA A 391 4.98 8.83 25.41
CA ALA A 391 5.98 8.74 24.34
C ALA A 391 5.32 8.46 22.97
N LEU A 392 4.29 7.60 22.93
CA LEU A 392 3.52 7.34 21.72
C LEU A 392 2.72 8.57 21.27
N GLU A 393 2.13 9.32 22.18
CA GLU A 393 1.43 10.57 21.88
C GLU A 393 2.35 11.62 21.22
N GLN A 394 3.57 11.78 21.73
CA GLN A 394 4.57 12.66 21.11
C GLN A 394 4.96 12.19 19.70
N ASN A 395 5.10 10.87 19.50
CA ASN A 395 5.35 10.30 18.18
C ASN A 395 4.20 10.55 17.21
N ILE A 396 2.94 10.44 17.66
CA ILE A 396 1.75 10.75 16.88
C ILE A 396 1.80 12.22 16.42
N ILE A 397 2.01 13.17 17.34
CA ILE A 397 2.08 14.60 16.99
C ILE A 397 3.16 14.88 15.93
N ARG A 398 4.33 14.26 16.06
CA ARG A 398 5.42 14.41 15.09
C ARG A 398 5.04 13.86 13.71
N LEU A 399 4.41 12.68 13.68
CA LEU A 399 3.96 12.02 12.46
C LEU A 399 2.82 12.79 11.78
N GLU A 400 1.85 13.28 12.54
CA GLU A 400 0.77 14.15 12.04
C GLU A 400 1.33 15.42 11.40
N GLY A 401 2.36 16.02 12.01
CA GLY A 401 3.08 17.14 11.42
C GLY A 401 3.79 16.78 10.10
N GLN A 402 4.34 15.57 9.97
CA GLN A 402 4.91 15.10 8.71
C GLN A 402 3.84 14.88 7.64
N VAL A 403 2.74 14.22 7.99
CA VAL A 403 1.60 13.99 7.08
C VAL A 403 1.06 15.32 6.54
N THR A 404 0.88 16.31 7.42
CA THR A 404 0.41 17.65 7.02
C THR A 404 1.34 18.30 5.99
N ARG A 405 2.66 18.21 6.19
CA ARG A 405 3.66 18.76 5.25
C ARG A 405 3.70 18.01 3.93
N TYR A 406 3.63 16.68 3.95
CA TYR A 406 3.64 15.90 2.71
C TYR A 406 2.35 16.08 1.92
N LYS A 407 1.21 16.22 2.60
CA LYS A 407 -0.06 16.55 1.96
C LYS A 407 0.01 17.88 1.22
N SER A 408 0.46 18.95 1.88
CA SER A 408 0.58 20.26 1.23
C SER A 408 1.60 20.29 0.09
N ALA A 409 2.72 19.56 0.24
CA ALA A 409 3.70 19.41 -0.83
C ALA A 409 3.12 18.65 -2.04
N SER A 410 2.33 17.60 -1.79
CA SER A 410 1.65 16.83 -2.84
C SER A 410 0.64 17.69 -3.60
N GLU A 411 -0.22 18.43 -2.89
CA GLU A 411 -1.21 19.34 -3.49
C GLU A 411 -0.53 20.45 -4.31
N SER A 412 0.61 20.96 -3.87
CA SER A 412 1.40 21.94 -4.62
C SER A 412 2.00 21.33 -5.90
N ALA A 413 2.54 20.11 -5.81
CA ALA A 413 3.12 19.41 -6.95
C ALA A 413 2.07 19.07 -8.02
N GLU A 414 0.86 18.67 -7.61
CA GLU A 414 -0.27 18.40 -8.51
C GLU A 414 -0.66 19.66 -9.31
N LYS A 415 -0.77 20.82 -8.63
CA LYS A 415 -1.05 22.10 -9.28
C LYS A 415 0.01 22.45 -10.34
N ILE A 416 1.30 22.29 -10.01
CA ILE A 416 2.40 22.55 -10.93
C ILE A 416 2.35 21.57 -12.13
N GLU A 417 2.02 20.30 -11.90
CA GLU A 417 1.89 19.33 -12.98
C GLU A 417 0.80 19.73 -13.98
N ASP A 418 -0.35 20.20 -13.49
CA ASP A 418 -1.45 20.62 -14.34
C ASP A 418 -1.12 21.90 -15.13
N GLU A 419 -0.44 22.86 -14.53
CA GLU A 419 0.12 24.03 -15.23
C GLU A 419 1.06 23.61 -16.37
N LEU A 420 2.00 22.70 -16.09
CA LEU A 420 2.93 22.18 -17.10
C LEU A 420 2.21 21.39 -18.21
N LYS A 421 1.13 20.67 -17.91
CA LYS A 421 0.30 20.01 -18.94
C LYS A 421 -0.35 21.04 -19.86
N VAL A 422 -0.85 22.15 -19.31
CA VAL A 422 -1.45 23.24 -20.10
C VAL A 422 -0.39 23.90 -20.98
N GLU A 423 0.78 24.25 -20.42
CA GLU A 423 1.90 24.83 -21.18
C GLU A 423 2.40 23.91 -22.29
N LYS A 424 2.54 22.61 -22.02
CA LYS A 424 2.92 21.62 -23.03
C LYS A 424 1.93 21.62 -24.20
N ARG A 425 0.63 21.63 -23.94
CA ARG A 425 -0.40 21.69 -25.01
C ARG A 425 -0.31 23.00 -25.79
N LYS A 426 -0.02 24.11 -25.12
CA LYS A 426 0.19 25.42 -25.77
C LYS A 426 1.39 25.39 -26.71
N LEU A 427 2.55 24.98 -26.22
CA LEU A 427 3.78 24.88 -27.00
C LEU A 427 3.64 23.88 -28.17
N GLN A 428 2.90 22.78 -27.98
CA GLN A 428 2.61 21.85 -29.08
C GLN A 428 1.77 22.48 -30.18
N ARG A 429 0.79 23.32 -29.83
CA ARG A 429 -0.01 24.06 -30.83
C ARG A 429 0.84 25.08 -31.57
N GLU A 430 1.67 25.84 -30.85
CA GLU A 430 2.60 26.81 -31.42
C GLU A 430 3.61 26.13 -32.36
N LEU A 431 4.15 24.98 -31.97
CA LEU A 431 5.06 24.20 -32.82
C LEU A 431 4.40 23.77 -34.13
N ARG A 432 3.16 23.25 -34.09
CA ARG A 432 2.43 22.86 -35.31
C ARG A 432 2.23 24.07 -36.22
N SER A 433 1.75 25.19 -35.66
CA SER A 433 1.55 26.42 -36.43
C SER A 433 2.86 26.96 -37.05
N ALA A 434 3.98 26.82 -36.34
CA ALA A 434 5.29 27.20 -36.87
C ALA A 434 5.76 26.28 -38.00
N LEU A 435 5.53 24.96 -37.89
CA LEU A 435 5.83 24.00 -38.94
C LEU A 435 5.00 24.25 -40.20
N ASP A 436 3.69 24.46 -40.05
CA ASP A 436 2.81 24.80 -41.19
C ASP A 436 3.33 26.06 -41.92
N ARG A 437 3.80 27.06 -41.17
CA ARG A 437 4.39 28.29 -41.73
C ARG A 437 5.74 28.05 -42.42
N VAL A 438 6.55 27.10 -41.93
CA VAL A 438 7.79 26.70 -42.60
C VAL A 438 7.47 26.03 -43.93
N ASP A 439 6.53 25.09 -43.96
CA ASP A 439 6.12 24.39 -45.17
C ASP A 439 5.60 25.37 -46.24
N GLU A 440 4.77 26.34 -45.84
CA GLU A 440 4.31 27.42 -46.74
C GLU A 440 5.48 28.22 -47.35
N LEU A 441 6.47 28.58 -46.52
CA LEU A 441 7.64 29.33 -46.95
C LEU A 441 8.56 28.50 -47.84
N GLU A 442 8.72 27.20 -47.56
CA GLU A 442 9.50 26.28 -48.40
C GLU A 442 8.90 26.13 -49.79
N VAL A 443 7.58 25.98 -49.88
CA VAL A 443 6.85 25.94 -51.16
C VAL A 443 7.04 27.26 -51.92
N SER A 444 6.84 28.40 -51.26
CA SER A 444 7.06 29.73 -51.86
C SER A 444 8.50 29.91 -52.36
N ASN A 445 9.49 29.51 -51.57
CA ASN A 445 10.90 29.60 -51.93
C ASN A 445 11.25 28.67 -53.10
N SER A 446 10.69 27.46 -53.14
CA SER A 446 10.82 26.54 -54.28
C SER A 446 10.28 27.17 -55.57
N HIS A 447 9.11 27.82 -55.51
CA HIS A 447 8.55 28.55 -56.66
C HIS A 447 9.43 29.71 -57.11
N LEU A 448 9.93 30.52 -56.18
CA LEU A 448 10.82 31.65 -56.49
C LEU A 448 12.16 31.18 -57.08
N SER A 449 12.75 30.13 -56.51
CA SER A 449 13.99 29.51 -57.00
C SER A 449 13.82 29.02 -58.42
N LYS A 450 12.72 28.31 -58.74
CA LYS A 450 12.40 27.88 -60.11
C LYS A 450 12.23 29.06 -61.08
N ARG A 451 11.60 30.16 -60.66
CA ARG A 451 11.47 31.38 -61.49
C ARG A 451 12.84 32.01 -61.75
N LEU A 452 13.69 32.07 -60.74
CA LEU A 452 15.03 32.65 -60.83
C LEU A 452 15.95 31.81 -61.73
N GLU A 453 15.89 30.49 -61.64
CA GLU A 453 16.55 29.55 -62.56
C GLU A 453 16.15 29.81 -64.02
N LYS A 454 14.85 29.95 -64.30
CA LYS A 454 14.35 30.28 -65.65
C LYS A 454 14.90 31.61 -66.15
N MET A 455 14.89 32.65 -65.31
CA MET A 455 15.43 33.95 -65.68
C MET A 455 16.95 33.90 -65.96
N LYS A 456 17.70 33.14 -65.16
CA LYS A 456 19.14 32.90 -65.38
C LYS A 456 19.38 32.17 -66.72
N ALA A 457 18.63 31.11 -66.99
CA ALA A 457 18.73 30.36 -68.25
C ALA A 457 18.43 31.25 -69.46
N ASN A 458 17.37 32.05 -69.40
CA ASN A 458 17.03 33.03 -70.44
C ASN A 458 18.15 34.05 -70.66
N ARG A 459 18.73 34.59 -69.59
CA ARG A 459 19.87 35.53 -69.68
C ARG A 459 21.08 34.87 -70.33
N SER A 460 21.44 33.65 -69.93
CA SER A 460 22.56 32.91 -70.51
C SER A 460 22.34 32.63 -71.99
N ALA A 461 21.11 32.28 -72.40
CA ALA A 461 20.76 32.07 -73.80
C ALA A 461 20.91 33.36 -74.63
N LEU A 462 20.45 34.51 -74.10
CA LEU A 462 20.62 35.81 -74.75
C LEU A 462 22.09 36.21 -74.88
N LEU A 463 22.91 35.96 -73.85
CA LEU A 463 24.35 36.24 -73.89
C LEU A 463 25.09 35.33 -74.89
N ALA A 464 24.62 34.10 -75.12
CA ALA A 464 25.23 33.20 -76.10
C ALA A 464 24.91 33.56 -77.56
N GLN A 465 23.93 34.44 -77.79
CA GLN A 465 23.55 34.93 -79.12
C GLN A 465 24.26 36.23 -79.52
N GLN A 466 24.98 36.87 -78.58
CA GLN A 466 25.87 38.02 -78.81
C GLN A 466 27.29 37.53 -79.02
#